data_AF-A0A358M5Z9-F1
#
_entry.id   AF-A0A358M5Z9-F1
#
_cell.length_a   1.000
_cell.length_b   1.000
_cell.length_c   1.000
_cell.angle_alpha   90.00
_cell.angle_beta   90.00
_cell.angle_gamma   90.00
#
_symmetry.space_group_name_H-M   'P 1'
#
loop_
_entity.id
_entity.type
_entity.pdbx_description
1 polymer ?
#
loop_
_entity_poly.entity_id
_entity_poly.type
_entity_poly.pdbx_seq_one_letter_code
_entity_poly.pdbx_strand_id
1 'polypeptide(L)'
;MGNLNNVFLEEFKRLDKMCRERYQSEKGVTSYISDMKRTATDKSRSIPNWDADLKALVRLRHLRNQLSHEVGTFHRSMCTQRDIAWLRAFNHRIFKRSDPLALLRRKGKNPNQRKKPDPRKTPAASKLPKRISGCLTAFVVLLCLALTAALIVIILQLLSI
;
A
#
# COMPACT_ATOMS: atom_id res chain seq x y z
N MET A 1 -3.35 -9.83 32.81
CA MET A 1 -3.53 -10.16 31.37
C MET A 1 -3.47 -8.87 30.58
N GLY A 2 -2.49 -8.70 29.68
CA GLY A 2 -2.41 -7.50 28.85
C GLY A 2 -3.62 -7.40 27.91
N ASN A 3 -4.15 -6.20 27.71
CA ASN A 3 -5.28 -5.97 26.80
C ASN A 3 -4.88 -6.45 25.38
N LEU A 4 -5.47 -7.55 24.91
CA LEU A 4 -5.16 -8.15 23.61
C LEU A 4 -5.35 -7.16 22.46
N ASN A 5 -6.27 -6.20 22.59
CA ASN A 5 -6.47 -5.15 21.59
C ASN A 5 -5.24 -4.25 21.49
N ASN A 6 -4.59 -3.90 22.60
CA ASN A 6 -3.34 -3.11 22.59
C ASN A 6 -2.22 -3.87 21.89
N VAL A 7 -2.03 -5.14 22.24
CA VAL A 7 -1.00 -5.98 21.60
C VAL A 7 -1.26 -6.11 20.11
N PHE A 8 -2.51 -6.35 19.71
CA PHE A 8 -2.92 -6.39 18.32
C PHE A 8 -2.62 -5.08 17.58
N LEU A 9 -2.98 -3.93 18.15
CA LEU A 9 -2.74 -2.62 17.54
C LEU A 9 -1.24 -2.35 17.33
N GLU A 10 -0.40 -2.71 18.30
CA GLU A 10 1.05 -2.58 18.18
C GLU A 10 1.62 -3.48 17.09
N GLU A 11 1.19 -4.74 17.00
CA GLU A 11 1.63 -5.64 15.92
C GLU A 11 1.14 -5.18 14.54
N PHE A 12 -0.08 -4.63 14.46
CA PHE A 12 -0.61 -4.07 13.23
C PHE A 12 0.15 -2.80 12.81
N LYS A 13 0.50 -1.91 13.76
CA LYS A 13 1.33 -0.72 13.49
C LYS A 13 2.69 -1.10 12.91
N ARG A 14 3.33 -2.15 13.45
CA ARG A 14 4.59 -2.69 12.91
C ARG A 14 4.43 -3.14 11.46
N LEU A 15 3.37 -3.88 11.16
CA LEU A 15 3.03 -4.32 9.80
C LEU A 15 2.84 -3.13 8.86
N ASP A 16 2.08 -2.13 9.31
CA ASP A 16 1.78 -0.94 8.52
C ASP A 16 3.03 -0.13 8.22
N LYS A 17 3.90 0.07 9.21
CA LYS A 17 5.19 0.76 9.05
C LYS A 17 6.06 0.08 7.98
N MET A 18 6.24 -1.23 8.06
CA MET A 18 7.02 -1.98 7.05
C MET A 18 6.43 -1.86 5.65
N CYS A 19 5.10 -1.80 5.53
CA CYS A 19 4.45 -1.56 4.25
C CYS A 19 4.70 -0.14 3.75
N ARG A 20 4.57 0.89 4.60
CA ARG A 20 4.83 2.30 4.21
C ARG A 20 6.25 2.50 3.70
N GLU A 21 7.24 1.96 4.42
CA GLU A 21 8.65 2.00 4.03
C GLU A 21 8.87 1.36 2.65
N ARG A 22 8.23 0.21 2.39
CA ARG A 22 8.32 -0.49 1.11
C ARG A 22 7.70 0.29 -0.04
N TYR A 23 6.57 0.96 0.19
CA TYR A 23 5.82 1.68 -0.84
C TYR A 23 6.18 3.16 -0.97
N GLN A 24 7.00 3.70 -0.05
CA GLN A 24 7.24 5.14 0.09
C GLN A 24 5.91 5.93 0.08
N SER A 25 4.91 5.40 0.78
CA SER A 25 3.53 5.92 0.77
C SER A 25 2.88 5.76 2.14
N GLU A 26 2.09 6.76 2.52
CA GLU A 26 1.32 6.75 3.78
C GLU A 26 0.25 5.66 3.87
N LYS A 27 -0.10 5.03 2.74
CA LYS A 27 -1.20 4.05 2.69
C LYS A 27 -0.86 2.67 3.24
N GLY A 28 0.40 2.40 3.61
CA GLY A 28 0.80 1.24 4.42
C GLY A 28 0.21 -0.11 3.98
N VAL A 29 -0.45 -0.83 4.90
CA VAL A 29 -1.11 -2.13 4.63
C VAL A 29 -2.17 -2.02 3.53
N THR A 30 -2.82 -0.85 3.38
CA THR A 30 -3.82 -0.64 2.33
C THR A 30 -3.20 -0.72 0.94
N SER A 31 -2.00 -0.19 0.73
CA SER A 31 -1.27 -0.36 -0.53
C SER A 31 -0.94 -1.83 -0.78
N TYR A 32 -0.47 -2.54 0.25
CA TYR A 32 -0.15 -3.97 0.15
C TYR A 32 -1.37 -4.82 -0.26
N ILE A 33 -2.51 -4.62 0.40
CA ILE A 33 -3.79 -5.27 0.06
C ILE A 33 -4.21 -4.93 -1.36
N SER A 34 -4.05 -3.66 -1.77
CA SER A 34 -4.47 -3.20 -3.10
C SER A 34 -3.65 -3.88 -4.20
N ASP A 35 -2.35 -4.07 -4.01
CA ASP A 35 -1.51 -4.80 -4.93
C ASP A 35 -1.85 -6.29 -4.98
N MET A 36 -2.15 -6.90 -3.82
CA MET A 36 -2.64 -8.29 -3.81
C MET A 36 -3.96 -8.44 -4.59
N LYS A 37 -4.89 -7.49 -4.45
CA LYS A 37 -6.17 -7.50 -5.19
C LYS A 37 -5.99 -7.26 -6.69
N ARG A 38 -5.02 -6.42 -7.08
CA ARG A 38 -4.77 -6.03 -8.48
C ARG A 38 -3.89 -7.04 -9.23
N THR A 39 -3.33 -8.01 -8.53
CA THR A 39 -2.54 -9.09 -9.14
C THR A 39 -3.46 -10.02 -9.93
N ALA A 40 -3.08 -10.31 -11.17
CA ALA A 40 -3.82 -11.21 -12.04
C ALA A 40 -3.97 -12.63 -11.45
N THR A 41 -5.11 -13.25 -11.69
CA THR A 41 -5.51 -14.54 -11.09
C THR A 41 -4.55 -15.68 -11.39
N ASP A 42 -3.94 -15.70 -12.58
CA ASP A 42 -2.93 -16.68 -12.97
C ASP A 42 -1.67 -16.59 -12.10
N LYS A 43 -1.25 -15.36 -11.80
CA LYS A 43 -0.09 -15.07 -10.96
C LYS A 43 -0.35 -15.38 -9.50
N SER A 44 -1.51 -14.96 -8.97
CA SER A 44 -1.86 -15.19 -7.57
C SER A 44 -2.03 -16.66 -7.23
N ARG A 45 -2.68 -17.45 -8.09
CA ARG A 45 -2.83 -18.91 -7.93
C ARG A 45 -1.51 -19.65 -7.88
N SER A 46 -0.46 -19.08 -8.48
CA SER A 46 0.88 -19.68 -8.41
C SER A 46 1.56 -19.51 -7.05
N ILE A 47 1.03 -18.68 -6.15
CA ILE A 47 1.62 -18.38 -4.85
C ILE A 47 0.81 -19.09 -3.74
N PRO A 48 1.46 -19.90 -2.89
CA PRO A 48 0.77 -20.58 -1.79
C PRO A 48 0.08 -19.60 -0.85
N ASN A 49 -1.12 -19.98 -0.38
CA ASN A 49 -1.90 -19.26 0.62
C ASN A 49 -2.29 -17.82 0.25
N TRP A 50 -2.22 -17.43 -1.03
CA TRP A 50 -2.51 -16.06 -1.47
C TRP A 50 -3.86 -15.54 -0.97
N ASP A 51 -4.93 -16.30 -1.21
CA ASP A 51 -6.29 -15.89 -0.85
C ASP A 51 -6.52 -15.88 0.66
N ALA A 52 -5.94 -16.85 1.38
CA ALA A 52 -6.00 -16.92 2.83
C ALA A 52 -5.30 -15.71 3.47
N ASP A 53 -4.11 -15.36 2.97
CA ASP A 53 -3.36 -14.19 3.42
C ASP A 53 -4.13 -12.89 3.12
N LEU A 54 -4.69 -12.75 1.91
CA LEU A 54 -5.48 -11.58 1.54
C LEU A 54 -6.72 -11.43 2.42
N LYS A 55 -7.46 -12.52 2.65
CA LYS A 55 -8.66 -12.53 3.51
C LYS A 55 -8.32 -12.14 4.94
N ALA A 56 -7.22 -12.66 5.48
CA ALA A 56 -6.75 -12.32 6.82
C ALA A 56 -6.36 -10.84 6.92
N LEU A 57 -5.59 -10.30 5.97
CA LEU A 57 -5.21 -8.89 5.96
C LEU A 57 -6.41 -7.95 5.90
N VAL A 58 -7.38 -8.23 5.03
CA VAL A 58 -8.61 -7.44 4.93
C VAL A 58 -9.36 -7.45 6.26
N ARG A 59 -9.58 -8.63 6.84
CA ARG A 59 -10.26 -8.76 8.14
C ARG A 59 -9.55 -8.01 9.25
N LEU A 60 -8.24 -8.17 9.39
CA LEU A 60 -7.46 -7.52 10.45
C LEU A 60 -7.42 -6.00 10.27
N ARG A 61 -7.38 -5.50 9.03
CA ARG A 61 -7.51 -4.06 8.77
C ARG A 61 -8.88 -3.52 9.21
N HIS A 62 -9.96 -4.26 8.93
CA HIS A 62 -11.28 -3.88 9.43
C HIS A 62 -11.30 -3.87 10.97
N LEU A 63 -10.76 -4.91 11.61
CA LEU A 63 -10.66 -4.99 13.07
C LEU A 63 -9.88 -3.79 13.67
N ARG A 64 -8.75 -3.40 13.05
CA ARG A 64 -8.01 -2.20 13.44
C ARG A 64 -8.87 -0.94 13.35
N ASN A 65 -9.64 -0.79 12.28
CA ASN A 65 -10.47 0.39 12.07
C ASN A 65 -11.58 0.49 13.13
N GLN A 66 -12.19 -0.63 13.52
CA GLN A 66 -13.19 -0.66 14.58
C GLN A 66 -12.59 -0.20 15.91
N LEU A 67 -11.43 -0.74 16.29
CA LEU A 67 -10.74 -0.37 17.53
C LEU A 67 -10.29 1.09 17.59
N SER A 68 -10.06 1.73 16.45
CA SER A 68 -9.60 3.13 16.40
C SER A 68 -10.74 4.15 16.36
N HIS A 69 -11.95 3.76 15.93
CA HIS A 69 -13.02 4.72 15.64
C HIS A 69 -14.35 4.44 16.37
N GLU A 70 -14.59 3.25 16.90
CA GLU A 70 -15.85 2.92 17.58
C GLU A 70 -15.73 3.13 19.11
N VAL A 71 -16.48 4.08 19.67
CA VAL A 71 -16.53 4.37 21.11
C VAL A 71 -17.00 3.13 21.88
N GLY A 72 -16.29 2.74 22.95
CA GLY A 72 -16.65 1.59 23.80
C GLY A 72 -16.14 0.22 23.31
N THR A 73 -15.56 0.10 22.11
CA THR A 73 -15.03 -1.19 21.60
C THR A 73 -13.76 -1.65 22.29
N PHE A 74 -13.02 -0.72 22.89
CA PHE A 74 -11.78 -1.02 23.59
C PHE A 74 -11.97 -1.87 24.87
N HIS A 75 -13.18 -1.84 25.44
CA HIS A 75 -13.59 -2.64 26.60
C HIS A 75 -14.10 -4.04 26.23
N ARG A 76 -14.37 -4.31 24.94
CA ARG A 76 -14.67 -5.66 24.44
C ARG A 76 -13.40 -6.33 23.94
N SER A 77 -13.19 -7.60 24.29
CA SER A 77 -12.09 -8.41 23.78
C SER A 77 -12.33 -8.81 22.32
N MET A 78 -12.20 -7.85 21.39
CA MET A 78 -12.45 -8.01 19.96
C MET A 78 -11.33 -8.79 19.26
N CYS A 79 -10.09 -8.66 19.75
CA CYS A 79 -8.93 -9.37 19.23
C CYS A 79 -8.71 -10.69 19.96
N THR A 80 -8.40 -11.74 19.20
CA THR A 80 -8.02 -13.05 19.74
C THR A 80 -6.51 -13.22 19.72
N GLN A 81 -5.99 -14.15 20.55
CA GLN A 81 -4.58 -14.52 20.51
C GLN A 81 -4.16 -15.04 19.12
N ARG A 82 -5.08 -15.67 18.38
CA ARG A 82 -4.85 -16.13 17.00
C ARG A 82 -4.62 -14.97 16.04
N ASP A 83 -5.30 -13.84 16.22
CA ASP A 83 -5.11 -12.64 15.38
C ASP A 83 -3.71 -12.06 15.56
N ILE A 84 -3.27 -11.97 16.81
CA ILE A 84 -1.92 -11.51 17.18
C ILE A 84 -0.85 -12.46 16.64
N ALA A 85 -1.03 -13.77 16.82
CA ALA A 85 -0.11 -14.78 16.31
C ALA A 85 0.01 -14.73 14.79
N TRP A 86 -1.12 -14.56 14.09
CA TRP A 86 -1.14 -14.41 12.64
C TRP A 86 -0.39 -13.15 12.19
N LEU A 87 -0.63 -11.99 12.83
CA LEU A 87 0.08 -10.75 12.52
C LEU A 87 1.59 -10.87 12.72
N ARG A 88 2.03 -11.47 13.84
CA ARG A 88 3.45 -11.70 14.12
C ARG A 88 4.11 -12.58 13.07
N ALA A 89 3.46 -13.67 12.70
CA ALA A 89 3.94 -14.56 11.64
C ALA A 89 4.03 -13.82 10.29
N PHE A 90 3.04 -12.99 9.96
CA PHE A 90 3.03 -12.22 8.73
C PHE A 90 4.11 -11.12 8.71
N ASN A 91 4.29 -10.39 9.82
CA ASN A 91 5.39 -9.45 10.03
C ASN A 91 6.75 -10.12 9.77
N HIS A 92 6.95 -11.30 10.34
CA HIS A 92 8.17 -12.08 10.12
C HIS A 92 8.37 -12.44 8.64
N ARG A 93 7.30 -12.85 7.93
CA ARG A 93 7.35 -13.15 6.49
C ARG A 93 7.70 -11.93 5.64
N ILE A 94 7.16 -10.74 5.95
CA ILE A 94 7.56 -9.51 5.25
C ILE A 94 9.03 -9.21 5.47
N PHE A 95 9.50 -9.32 6.73
CA PHE A 95 10.89 -9.06 7.09
C PHE A 95 11.85 -10.01 6.36
N LYS A 96 11.52 -11.30 6.33
CA LYS A 96 12.29 -12.33 5.60
C LYS A 96 12.09 -12.32 4.09
N ARG A 97 11.26 -11.40 3.55
CA ARG A 97 10.88 -11.34 2.12
C ARG A 97 10.33 -12.68 1.61
N SER A 98 9.59 -13.38 2.44
CA SER A 98 8.83 -14.60 2.13
C SER A 98 7.31 -14.36 2.13
N ASP A 99 6.90 -13.09 2.13
CA ASP A 99 5.51 -12.66 1.92
C ASP A 99 5.01 -12.92 0.49
N PRO A 100 3.68 -13.01 0.24
CA PRO A 100 3.14 -13.35 -1.07
C PRO A 100 3.63 -12.47 -2.22
N LEU A 101 3.73 -11.15 -2.02
CA LEU A 101 4.22 -10.23 -3.05
C LEU A 101 5.73 -10.43 -3.28
N ALA A 102 6.50 -10.75 -2.25
CA ALA A 102 7.91 -11.08 -2.40
C ALA A 102 8.14 -12.39 -3.17
N LEU A 103 7.37 -13.43 -2.87
CA LEU A 103 7.40 -14.69 -3.61
C LEU A 103 7.04 -14.49 -5.08
N LEU A 104 6.00 -13.67 -5.35
CA LEU A 104 5.60 -13.33 -6.72
C LEU A 104 6.71 -12.60 -7.48
N ARG A 105 7.34 -11.59 -6.88
CA ARG A 105 8.48 -10.88 -7.50
C ARG A 105 9.64 -11.82 -7.79
N ARG A 106 9.94 -12.78 -6.89
CA ARG A 106 11.03 -13.74 -7.10
C ARG A 106 10.75 -14.65 -8.29
N LYS A 107 9.52 -15.15 -8.44
CA LYS A 107 9.12 -15.94 -9.62
C LYS A 107 9.29 -15.17 -10.93
N GLY A 108 8.86 -13.91 -10.97
CA GLY A 108 8.99 -13.07 -12.17
C GLY A 108 10.44 -12.71 -12.54
N LYS A 109 11.38 -12.81 -11.59
CA LYS A 109 12.81 -12.58 -11.82
C LYS A 109 13.58 -13.81 -12.28
N ASN A 110 12.99 -15.01 -12.25
CA ASN A 110 13.65 -16.21 -12.75
C ASN A 110 13.80 -16.11 -14.29
N PRO A 111 15.02 -15.96 -14.83
CA PRO A 111 15.22 -15.79 -16.27
C PRO A 111 14.71 -16.99 -17.09
N ASN A 112 14.69 -18.19 -16.50
CA ASN A 112 14.15 -19.40 -17.13
C ASN A 112 12.63 -19.40 -17.36
N GLN A 113 11.88 -18.43 -16.80
CA GLN A 113 10.44 -18.28 -17.05
C GLN A 113 10.10 -17.14 -18.03
N ARG A 114 11.09 -16.40 -18.54
CA ARG A 114 10.89 -15.57 -19.74
C ARG A 114 10.73 -16.54 -20.90
N LYS A 115 9.49 -16.88 -21.22
CA LYS A 115 9.13 -17.78 -22.33
C LYS A 115 9.95 -17.42 -23.57
N LYS A 116 10.57 -18.46 -24.13
CA LYS A 116 11.16 -18.57 -25.47
C LYS A 116 10.36 -17.72 -26.48
N PRO A 117 11.01 -16.92 -27.35
CA PRO A 117 10.30 -16.21 -28.40
C PRO A 117 9.54 -17.23 -29.25
N ASP A 118 8.23 -17.00 -29.42
CA ASP A 118 7.42 -17.70 -30.40
C ASP A 118 8.01 -17.38 -31.79
N PRO A 119 8.49 -18.36 -32.58
CA PRO A 119 9.10 -18.08 -33.89
C PRO A 119 8.10 -17.57 -34.93
N ARG A 120 6.81 -17.43 -34.61
CA ARG A 120 5.77 -17.27 -35.64
C ARG A 120 4.94 -16.00 -35.59
N LYS A 121 5.50 -14.88 -35.09
CA LYS A 121 4.94 -13.55 -35.34
C LYS A 121 6.04 -12.53 -35.58
N THR A 122 6.31 -12.22 -36.86
CA THR A 122 6.90 -10.95 -37.27
C THR A 122 5.95 -9.81 -36.86
N PRO A 123 6.42 -8.79 -36.11
CA PRO A 123 5.73 -7.52 -36.05
C PRO A 123 6.48 -6.54 -36.95
N ALA A 124 5.78 -6.12 -38.00
CA ALA A 124 6.11 -4.94 -38.78
C ALA A 124 6.40 -3.76 -37.85
N ALA A 125 7.43 -2.99 -38.20
CA ALA A 125 7.80 -1.76 -37.55
C ALA A 125 6.62 -0.76 -37.58
N SER A 126 5.91 -0.61 -36.46
CA SER A 126 5.00 0.51 -36.23
C SER A 126 5.70 1.54 -35.34
N LYS A 127 5.94 2.71 -35.93
CA LYS A 127 6.49 3.89 -35.27
C LYS A 127 5.55 4.27 -34.11
N LEU A 128 6.06 4.29 -32.89
CA LEU A 128 5.34 4.82 -31.73
C LEU A 128 5.44 6.36 -31.73
N PRO A 129 4.34 7.13 -31.72
CA PRO A 129 4.41 8.56 -31.51
C PRO A 129 4.86 8.85 -30.06
N LYS A 130 5.86 9.71 -29.91
CA LYS A 130 6.31 10.24 -28.62
C LYS A 130 5.14 10.96 -27.95
N ARG A 131 4.64 10.39 -26.86
CA ARG A 131 3.65 11.03 -26.00
C ARG A 131 4.33 12.19 -25.27
N ILE A 132 3.99 13.41 -25.68
CA ILE A 132 4.39 14.65 -25.03
C ILE A 132 3.78 14.63 -23.62
N SER A 133 4.61 14.42 -22.60
CA SER A 133 4.23 14.60 -21.20
C SER A 133 4.26 16.09 -20.91
N GLY A 134 3.10 16.74 -21.08
CA GLY A 134 2.91 18.14 -20.74
C GLY A 134 3.29 18.40 -19.30
N CYS A 135 4.37 19.15 -19.14
CA CYS A 135 4.75 19.88 -17.93
C CYS A 135 3.62 20.88 -17.63
N LEU A 136 2.65 20.48 -16.80
CA LEU A 136 1.63 21.38 -16.25
C LEU A 136 1.90 21.72 -14.79
N THR A 137 3.17 21.66 -14.37
CA THR A 137 3.60 21.93 -12.99
C THR A 137 4.02 23.38 -12.76
N ALA A 138 4.08 24.22 -13.80
CA ALA A 138 4.47 25.63 -13.66
C ALA A 138 3.28 26.56 -13.33
N PHE A 139 2.09 26.31 -13.90
CA PHE A 139 0.93 27.18 -13.70
C PHE A 139 0.34 27.12 -12.29
N VAL A 140 0.34 25.94 -11.65
CA VAL A 140 -0.19 25.77 -10.30
C VAL A 140 0.68 26.49 -9.26
N VAL A 141 2.01 26.43 -9.42
CA VAL A 141 2.95 27.11 -8.51
C VAL A 141 2.84 28.63 -8.64
N LEU A 142 2.74 29.15 -9.87
CA LEU A 142 2.56 30.59 -10.11
C LEU A 142 1.23 31.13 -9.55
N LEU A 143 0.13 30.37 -9.70
CA LEU A 143 -1.16 30.75 -9.15
C LEU A 143 -1.14 30.76 -7.61
N CYS A 144 -0.54 29.76 -6.98
CA CYS A 144 -0.40 29.72 -5.53
C CYS A 144 0.43 30.90 -4.99
N LEU A 145 1.55 31.24 -5.64
CA LEU A 145 2.38 32.38 -5.23
C LEU A 145 1.63 33.71 -5.33
N ALA A 146 0.89 33.94 -6.42
CA ALA A 146 0.10 35.14 -6.60
C ALA A 146 -0.99 35.30 -5.53
N LEU A 147 -1.70 34.21 -5.18
CA LEU A 147 -2.72 34.23 -4.13
C LEU A 147 -2.13 34.50 -2.75
N THR A 148 -0.95 33.94 -2.44
CA THR A 148 -0.27 34.21 -1.15
C THR A 148 0.18 35.66 -1.01
N ALA A 149 0.73 36.26 -2.08
CA ALA A 149 1.15 37.65 -2.06
C ALA A 149 -0.04 38.61 -1.89
N ALA A 150 -1.16 38.36 -2.57
CA ALA A 150 -2.37 39.17 -2.44
C ALA A 150 -2.95 39.13 -1.02
N LEU A 151 -2.98 37.94 -0.39
CA LEU A 151 -3.40 37.78 1.00
C LEU A 151 -2.53 38.56 1.99
N ILE A 152 -1.21 38.55 1.79
CA ILE A 152 -0.26 39.30 2.64
C ILE A 152 -0.52 40.81 2.53
N VAL A 153 -0.71 41.34 1.32
CA VAL A 153 -0.98 42.77 1.12
C VAL A 153 -2.29 43.19 1.81
N ILE A 154 -3.35 42.39 1.70
CA ILE A 154 -4.63 42.67 2.36
C ILE A 154 -4.47 42.68 3.88
N ILE A 155 -3.74 41.71 4.45
CA ILE A 155 -3.48 41.66 5.90
C ILE A 155 -2.68 42.89 6.36
N LEU A 156 -1.66 43.31 5.61
CA LEU A 156 -0.87 44.50 5.93
C LEU A 156 -1.71 45.79 5.89
N GLN A 157 -2.65 45.92 4.94
CA GLN A 157 -3.55 47.06 4.90
C GLN A 157 -4.54 47.08 6.07
N LEU A 158 -5.04 45.91 6.49
CA LEU A 158 -5.94 45.80 7.66
C LEU A 158 -5.24 46.05 9.00
N LEU A 159 -3.93 45.78 9.09
CA LEU A 159 -3.11 46.08 10.28
C LEU A 159 -2.64 47.55 10.34
N SER A 160 -2.76 48.29 9.23
CA SER A 160 -2.35 49.70 9.15
C SER A 160 -3.52 50.69 9.32
N ILE A 161 -4.74 50.17 9.57
CA ILE A 161 -5.96 50.91 9.94
C ILE A 161 -6.19 50.71 11.44
#